data_AF-A0A0D2NPW1-F1
#
_entry.id   AF-A0A0D2NPW1-F1
#
_cell.length_a   1.000
_cell.length_b   1.000
_cell.length_c   1.000
_cell.angle_alpha   90.00
_cell.angle_beta   90.00
_cell.angle_gamma   90.00
#
_symmetry.space_group_name_H-M   'P 1'
#
loop_
_entity.id
_entity.type
_entity.pdbx_description
1 polymer ?
#
loop_
_entity_poly.entity_id
_entity_poly.type
_entity_poly.pdbx_seq_one_letter_code
_entity_poly.pdbx_strand_id
1 'polypeptide(L)'
;IHNFPIDPTEETLSFFVVYMSHHIKPDSVGTYLSGICHQLEPYFPNVREARRSSIVTRTLKGCKRLKGTPIARKRALSLNDLAIIINDLPDAPPHDTLLFTAMITSGFFALLRLGEMTFPDDPLIREWRKITRRSSVVTSDTQYEFFLPSHKADRYFEGNRVIIRKQQFQHNPLALFLRYLKSRDTLFPLCSPLWLTSKGEVPTRSFFMRRLRTYFDRGVGGQSMRAGGTTSLAEHGIPPSIIQ
;
A
#
# COMPACT_ATOMS: atom_id res chain seq x y z
N ILE A 1 22.54 -32.62 -15.25
CA ILE A 1 21.28 -31.81 -15.26
C ILE A 1 20.14 -32.76 -15.62
N HIS A 2 19.05 -32.76 -14.85
CA HIS A 2 18.14 -33.89 -14.56
C HIS A 2 17.26 -34.46 -15.70
N ASN A 3 17.66 -34.32 -16.98
CA ASN A 3 16.95 -34.87 -18.15
C ASN A 3 15.44 -34.51 -18.21
N PHE A 4 15.07 -33.33 -17.68
CA PHE A 4 13.70 -32.83 -17.76
C PHE A 4 13.37 -32.32 -19.17
N PRO A 5 12.09 -32.43 -19.60
CA PRO A 5 11.63 -31.77 -20.82
C PRO A 5 11.89 -30.27 -20.78
N ILE A 6 12.16 -29.69 -21.95
CA ILE A 6 12.28 -28.23 -22.10
C ILE A 6 10.92 -27.57 -21.85
N ASP A 7 9.84 -28.22 -22.30
CA ASP A 7 8.48 -27.74 -22.08
C ASP A 7 8.08 -27.89 -20.61
N PRO A 8 7.51 -26.84 -19.98
CA PRO A 8 6.98 -26.94 -18.64
C PRO A 8 5.79 -27.91 -18.58
N THR A 9 6.01 -29.08 -17.97
CA THR A 9 4.96 -30.09 -17.76
C THR A 9 4.35 -29.98 -16.37
N GLU A 10 3.19 -30.61 -16.18
CA GLU A 10 2.53 -30.71 -14.88
C GLU A 10 3.47 -31.25 -13.79
N GLU A 11 4.28 -32.25 -14.13
CA GLU A 11 5.27 -32.85 -13.24
C GLU A 11 6.37 -31.85 -12.86
N THR A 12 6.98 -31.19 -13.84
CA THR A 12 8.06 -30.21 -13.58
C THR A 12 7.57 -29.04 -12.71
N LEU A 13 6.34 -28.56 -12.96
CA LEU A 13 5.73 -27.51 -12.15
C LEU A 13 5.40 -28.01 -10.73
N SER A 14 4.98 -29.28 -10.59
CA SER A 14 4.75 -29.90 -9.29
C SER A 14 6.05 -30.05 -8.49
N PHE A 15 7.17 -30.45 -9.13
CA PHE A 15 8.48 -30.54 -8.49
C PHE A 15 8.98 -29.17 -8.08
N PHE A 16 8.82 -28.15 -8.93
CA PHE A 16 9.09 -26.76 -8.56
C PHE A 16 8.33 -26.36 -7.30
N VAL A 17 7.03 -26.69 -7.22
CA VAL A 17 6.21 -26.37 -6.03
C VAL A 17 6.76 -27.04 -4.79
N VAL A 18 7.05 -28.34 -4.84
CA VAL A 18 7.58 -29.10 -3.69
C VAL A 18 8.92 -28.51 -3.26
N TYR A 19 9.86 -28.35 -4.20
CA TYR A 19 11.19 -27.82 -3.95
C TYR A 19 11.13 -26.42 -3.34
N MET A 20 10.45 -25.48 -3.99
CA MET A 20 10.37 -24.09 -3.51
C MET A 20 9.61 -23.96 -2.19
N SER A 21 8.64 -24.84 -1.92
CA SER A 21 7.94 -24.85 -0.63
C SER A 21 8.84 -25.26 0.55
N HIS A 22 10.04 -25.79 0.30
CA HIS A 22 11.05 -25.98 1.35
C HIS A 22 11.81 -24.69 1.68
N HIS A 23 11.89 -23.75 0.73
CA HIS A 23 12.70 -22.55 0.84
C HIS A 23 11.87 -21.28 1.14
N ILE A 24 10.62 -21.23 0.68
CA ILE A 24 9.72 -20.09 0.86
C ILE A 24 8.30 -20.55 1.20
N LYS A 25 7.46 -19.62 1.64
CA LYS A 25 6.06 -19.90 1.99
C LYS A 25 5.29 -20.46 0.78
N PRO A 26 4.50 -21.53 0.95
CA PRO A 26 3.70 -22.10 -0.14
C PRO A 26 2.76 -21.11 -0.85
N ASP A 27 2.28 -20.07 -0.15
CA ASP A 27 1.49 -18.99 -0.77
C ASP A 27 2.33 -18.13 -1.72
N SER A 28 3.59 -17.85 -1.37
CA SER A 28 4.55 -17.18 -2.25
C SER A 28 4.89 -18.06 -3.45
N VAL A 29 5.06 -19.38 -3.26
CA VAL A 29 5.29 -20.33 -4.35
C VAL A 29 4.14 -20.29 -5.37
N GLY A 30 2.89 -20.32 -4.92
CA GLY A 30 1.73 -20.22 -5.83
C GLY A 30 1.68 -18.90 -6.61
N THR A 31 2.13 -17.80 -5.99
CA THR A 31 2.23 -16.48 -6.63
C THR A 31 3.33 -16.47 -7.69
N TYR A 32 4.53 -16.95 -7.34
CA TYR A 32 5.66 -17.06 -8.27
C TYR A 32 5.36 -17.99 -9.43
N LEU A 33 4.76 -19.16 -9.16
CA LEU A 33 4.34 -20.09 -10.20
C LEU A 33 3.39 -19.41 -11.19
N SER A 34 2.44 -18.60 -10.71
CA SER A 34 1.54 -17.86 -11.59
C SER A 34 2.27 -16.81 -12.43
N GLY A 35 3.27 -16.12 -11.86
CA GLY A 35 4.12 -15.17 -12.58
C GLY A 35 5.03 -15.84 -13.62
N ILE A 36 5.65 -16.96 -13.27
CA ILE A 36 6.45 -17.78 -14.18
C ILE A 36 5.59 -18.23 -15.36
N CYS A 37 4.41 -18.79 -15.10
CA CYS A 37 3.51 -19.23 -16.17
C CYS A 37 3.08 -18.07 -17.08
N HIS A 38 2.83 -16.88 -16.53
CA HIS A 38 2.52 -15.69 -17.32
C HIS A 38 3.68 -15.27 -18.23
N GLN A 39 4.92 -15.35 -17.76
CA GLN A 39 6.10 -15.01 -18.57
C GLN A 39 6.42 -16.07 -19.63
N LEU A 40 6.12 -17.35 -19.33
CA LEU A 40 6.40 -18.48 -20.22
C LEU A 40 5.32 -18.68 -21.29
N GLU A 41 4.09 -18.23 -21.06
CA GLU A 41 2.94 -18.44 -21.96
C GLU A 41 3.19 -18.06 -23.43
N PRO A 42 3.91 -16.96 -23.77
CA PRO A 42 4.23 -16.66 -25.17
C PRO A 42 5.09 -17.71 -25.88
N TYR A 43 5.88 -18.49 -25.13
CA TYR A 43 6.81 -19.49 -25.66
C TYR A 43 6.30 -20.92 -25.48
N PHE A 44 5.49 -21.14 -24.44
CA PHE A 44 4.95 -22.44 -24.05
C PHE A 44 3.44 -22.32 -23.85
N PRO A 45 2.62 -22.40 -24.92
CA PRO A 45 1.18 -22.12 -24.85
C PRO A 45 0.43 -22.98 -23.81
N ASN A 46 0.88 -24.22 -23.60
CA ASN A 46 0.25 -25.18 -22.69
C ASN A 46 0.64 -24.99 -21.21
N VAL A 47 1.54 -24.05 -20.88
CA VAL A 47 2.02 -23.85 -19.49
C VAL A 47 0.89 -23.49 -18.52
N ARG A 48 -0.14 -22.77 -18.99
CA ARG A 48 -1.32 -22.43 -18.17
C ARG A 48 -2.17 -23.65 -17.88
N GLU A 49 -2.33 -24.55 -18.84
CA GLU A 49 -3.03 -25.81 -18.65
C GLU A 49 -2.26 -26.68 -17.67
N ALA A 50 -0.95 -26.83 -17.89
CA ALA A 50 -0.07 -27.59 -16.99
C ALA A 50 -0.12 -27.06 -15.55
N ARG A 51 -0.15 -25.74 -15.36
CA ARG A 51 -0.30 -25.10 -14.03
C ARG A 51 -1.67 -25.34 -13.40
N ARG A 52 -2.73 -25.48 -14.20
CA ARG A 52 -4.10 -25.75 -13.74
C ARG A 52 -4.38 -27.23 -13.50
N SER A 53 -3.45 -28.10 -13.90
CA SER A 53 -3.56 -29.54 -13.70
C SER A 53 -3.86 -29.92 -12.25
N SER A 54 -4.45 -31.11 -12.12
CA SER A 54 -4.83 -31.64 -10.82
C SER A 54 -3.60 -31.90 -9.93
N ILE A 55 -2.49 -32.37 -10.51
CA ILE A 55 -1.25 -32.66 -9.78
C ILE A 55 -0.65 -31.38 -9.20
N VAL A 56 -0.50 -30.31 -10.00
CA VAL A 56 0.07 -29.04 -9.52
C VAL A 56 -0.82 -28.43 -8.43
N THR A 57 -2.14 -28.42 -8.63
CA THR A 57 -3.09 -27.84 -7.68
C THR A 57 -3.12 -28.62 -6.36
N ARG A 58 -3.12 -29.94 -6.41
CA ARG A 58 -3.08 -30.80 -5.22
C ARG A 58 -1.75 -30.70 -4.49
N THR A 59 -0.64 -30.64 -5.21
CA THR A 59 0.70 -30.45 -4.62
C THR A 59 0.81 -29.11 -3.91
N LEU A 60 0.34 -28.01 -4.52
CA LEU A 60 0.25 -26.70 -3.86
C LEU A 60 -0.61 -26.77 -2.59
N LYS A 61 -1.77 -27.42 -2.65
CA LYS A 61 -2.65 -27.61 -1.49
C LYS A 61 -1.97 -28.43 -0.39
N GLY A 62 -1.26 -29.50 -0.75
CA GLY A 62 -0.48 -30.33 0.16
C GLY A 62 0.63 -29.53 0.84
N CYS A 63 1.43 -28.79 0.08
CA CYS A 63 2.47 -27.92 0.63
C CYS A 63 1.90 -26.84 1.55
N LYS A 64 0.76 -26.22 1.22
CA LYS A 64 0.06 -25.28 2.10
C LYS A 64 -0.41 -25.92 3.41
N ARG A 65 -0.87 -27.17 3.39
CA ARG A 65 -1.26 -27.89 4.61
C ARG A 65 -0.07 -28.27 5.48
N LEU A 66 1.03 -28.71 4.87
CA LEU A 66 2.22 -29.20 5.58
C LEU A 66 3.12 -28.08 6.08
N LYS A 67 3.25 -27.00 5.31
CA LYS A 67 4.24 -25.92 5.51
C LYS A 67 3.60 -24.52 5.53
N GLY A 68 2.29 -24.45 5.58
CA GLY A 68 1.57 -23.19 5.72
C GLY A 68 1.88 -22.55 7.07
N THR A 69 2.22 -21.27 7.05
CA THR A 69 2.29 -20.46 8.28
C THR A 69 1.03 -19.61 8.39
N PRO A 70 0.50 -19.38 9.60
CA PRO A 70 -0.57 -18.42 9.79
C PRO A 70 -0.25 -17.06 9.17
N ILE A 71 -1.28 -16.41 8.61
CA ILE A 71 -1.12 -15.07 8.04
C ILE A 71 -0.94 -14.07 9.18
N ALA A 72 0.28 -13.57 9.34
CA ALA A 72 0.56 -12.47 10.26
C ALA A 72 0.00 -11.16 9.69
N ARG A 73 -1.24 -10.81 10.07
CA ARG A 73 -1.87 -9.55 9.67
C ARG A 73 -1.32 -8.41 10.51
N LYS A 74 -1.13 -7.24 9.89
CA LYS A 74 -0.84 -6.02 10.63
C LYS A 74 -2.10 -5.56 11.37
N ARG A 75 -1.94 -5.13 12.62
CA ARG A 75 -3.01 -4.53 13.42
C ARG A 75 -3.53 -3.28 12.72
N ALA A 76 -4.83 -3.10 12.67
CA ALA A 76 -5.47 -1.89 12.17
C ALA A 76 -5.15 -0.71 13.10
N LEU A 77 -4.93 0.48 12.53
CA LEU A 77 -4.86 1.71 13.34
C LEU A 77 -6.25 2.03 13.89
N SER A 78 -6.32 2.58 15.09
CA SER A 78 -7.54 3.11 15.71
C SER A 78 -7.53 4.64 15.72
N LEU A 79 -8.67 5.26 16.03
CA LEU A 79 -8.73 6.70 16.28
C LEU A 79 -7.86 7.13 17.48
N ASN A 80 -7.67 6.26 18.47
CA ASN A 80 -6.79 6.51 19.60
C ASN A 80 -5.32 6.46 19.21
N ASP A 81 -4.94 5.54 18.30
CA ASP A 81 -3.58 5.52 17.75
C ASP A 81 -3.26 6.84 17.01
N LEU A 82 -4.22 7.40 16.27
CA LEU A 82 -4.06 8.72 15.65
C LEU A 82 -3.92 9.83 16.70
N ALA A 83 -4.69 9.76 17.79
CA ALA A 83 -4.61 10.74 18.87
C ALA A 83 -3.21 10.77 19.51
N ILE A 84 -2.58 9.60 19.72
CA ILE A 84 -1.21 9.51 20.22
C ILE A 84 -0.24 10.31 19.35
N ILE A 85 -0.31 10.14 18.03
CA ILE A 85 0.57 10.86 17.09
C ILE A 85 0.27 12.36 17.06
N ILE A 86 -1.01 12.73 17.07
CA ILE A 86 -1.42 14.14 16.97
C ILE A 86 -1.07 14.90 18.25
N ASN A 87 -1.23 14.28 19.42
CA ASN A 87 -0.94 14.88 20.72
C ASN A 87 0.56 14.98 21.00
N ASP A 88 1.39 14.18 20.34
CA ASP A 88 2.86 14.26 20.42
C ASP A 88 3.46 15.35 19.52
N LEU A 89 2.64 16.07 18.75
CA LEU A 89 3.13 17.17 17.92
C LEU A 89 3.65 18.31 18.79
N PRO A 90 4.89 18.80 18.55
CA PRO A 90 5.36 20.01 19.22
C PRO A 90 4.62 21.25 18.69
N ASP A 91 4.75 22.38 19.39
CA ASP A 91 4.11 23.65 18.99
C ASP A 91 4.53 24.09 17.58
N ALA A 92 5.82 23.92 17.27
CA ALA A 92 6.41 24.18 15.96
C ALA A 92 7.02 22.90 15.35
N PRO A 93 6.22 22.01 14.73
CA PRO A 93 6.72 20.78 14.15
C PRO A 93 7.63 21.04 12.95
N PRO A 94 8.75 20.31 12.83
CA PRO A 94 9.54 20.29 11.62
C PRO A 94 8.70 19.85 10.41
N HIS A 95 9.12 20.27 9.22
CA HIS A 95 8.41 19.98 7.97
C HIS A 95 8.10 18.49 7.77
N ASP A 96 9.08 17.61 7.98
CA ASP A 96 8.87 16.16 7.83
C ASP A 96 7.86 15.58 8.84
N THR A 97 7.72 16.19 10.02
CA THR A 97 6.73 15.81 11.02
C THR A 97 5.34 16.24 10.55
N LEU A 98 5.20 17.46 10.00
CA LEU A 98 3.96 17.91 9.36
C LEU A 98 3.58 16.98 8.19
N LEU A 99 4.54 16.63 7.34
CA LEU A 99 4.35 15.68 6.24
C LEU A 99 3.83 14.34 6.75
N PHE A 100 4.51 13.74 7.74
CA PHE A 100 4.12 12.45 8.28
C PHE A 100 2.70 12.47 8.85
N THR A 101 2.37 13.50 9.63
CA THR A 101 1.04 13.62 10.25
C THR A 101 -0.06 13.88 9.23
N ALA A 102 0.21 14.70 8.21
CA ALA A 102 -0.71 14.88 7.09
C ALA A 102 -0.91 13.58 6.29
N MET A 103 0.15 12.82 6.03
CA MET A 103 0.07 11.53 5.33
C MET A 103 -0.72 10.49 6.12
N ILE A 104 -0.45 10.31 7.42
CA ILE A 104 -1.12 9.26 8.20
C ILE A 104 -2.61 9.55 8.37
N THR A 105 -2.98 10.82 8.60
CA THR A 105 -4.38 11.21 8.73
C THR A 105 -5.11 11.16 7.39
N SER A 106 -4.50 11.65 6.31
CA SER A 106 -5.05 11.50 4.95
C SER A 106 -5.23 10.02 4.60
N GLY A 107 -4.21 9.20 4.83
CA GLY A 107 -4.27 7.77 4.50
C GLY A 107 -5.29 6.99 5.32
N PHE A 108 -5.51 7.38 6.58
CA PHE A 108 -6.54 6.80 7.42
C PHE A 108 -7.94 7.19 6.95
N PHE A 109 -8.24 8.49 6.85
CA PHE A 109 -9.60 8.97 6.57
C PHE A 109 -10.03 8.80 5.12
N ALA A 110 -9.09 8.79 4.17
CA ALA A 110 -9.37 8.51 2.76
C ALA A 110 -9.13 7.05 2.35
N LEU A 111 -8.83 6.15 3.30
CA LEU A 111 -8.59 4.73 3.03
C LEU A 111 -7.45 4.46 2.02
N LEU A 112 -6.45 5.34 2.01
CA LEU A 112 -5.35 5.26 1.06
C LEU A 112 -4.38 4.15 1.43
N ARG A 113 -3.84 3.50 0.40
CA ARG A 113 -2.66 2.67 0.55
C ARG A 113 -1.45 3.58 0.68
N LEU A 114 -0.49 3.19 1.51
CA LEU A 114 0.76 3.95 1.65
C LEU A 114 1.45 4.21 0.30
N GLY A 115 1.43 3.23 -0.62
CA GLY A 115 2.01 3.36 -1.96
C GLY A 115 1.36 4.42 -2.85
N GLU A 116 0.18 4.94 -2.49
CA GLU A 116 -0.49 6.04 -3.21
C GLU A 116 0.06 7.41 -2.79
N MET A 117 0.87 7.47 -1.72
CA MET A 117 1.48 8.72 -1.20
C MET A 117 3.01 8.67 -1.16
N THR A 118 3.63 7.56 -1.57
CA THR A 118 5.08 7.36 -1.46
C THR A 118 5.68 6.77 -2.73
N PHE A 119 6.97 7.03 -2.97
CA PHE A 119 7.74 6.21 -3.89
C PHE A 119 8.14 4.85 -3.28
N PRO A 120 8.32 3.83 -4.14
CA PRO A 120 9.10 2.66 -3.79
C PRO A 120 10.51 3.04 -3.32
N ASP A 121 11.03 2.28 -2.37
CA ASP A 121 12.40 2.47 -1.89
C ASP A 121 13.41 2.23 -3.02
N ASP A 122 13.20 1.19 -3.83
CA ASP A 122 13.97 0.90 -5.04
C ASP A 122 13.73 1.95 -6.14
N PRO A 123 14.76 2.72 -6.56
CA PRO A 123 14.64 3.72 -7.61
C PRO A 123 14.21 3.18 -8.98
N LEU A 124 14.56 1.93 -9.31
CA LEU A 124 14.35 1.35 -10.65
C LEU A 124 12.87 1.15 -11.00
N ILE A 125 12.02 1.08 -9.97
CA ILE A 125 10.58 0.84 -10.11
C ILE A 125 9.74 2.08 -9.77
N ARG A 126 10.36 3.26 -9.67
CA ARG A 126 9.65 4.53 -9.42
C ARG A 126 8.99 5.04 -10.69
N GLU A 127 7.73 5.45 -10.56
CA GLU A 127 6.95 5.96 -11.67
C GLU A 127 6.29 7.30 -11.33
N TRP A 128 6.78 8.38 -11.95
CA TRP A 128 6.29 9.74 -11.71
C TRP A 128 4.81 9.96 -12.06
N ARG A 129 4.28 9.19 -13.02
CA ARG A 129 2.87 9.25 -13.42
C ARG A 129 1.92 8.90 -12.28
N LYS A 130 2.38 8.13 -11.30
CA LYS A 130 1.59 7.70 -10.13
C LYS A 130 1.58 8.72 -8.99
N ILE A 131 2.35 9.80 -9.10
CA ILE A 131 2.52 10.78 -8.02
C ILE A 131 1.42 11.83 -8.03
N THR A 132 0.74 11.97 -6.89
CA THR A 132 -0.23 13.03 -6.64
C THR A 132 0.41 14.41 -6.84
N ARG A 133 -0.23 15.25 -7.65
CA ARG A 133 0.25 16.59 -7.97
C ARG A 133 -0.31 17.62 -6.99
N ARG A 134 0.53 18.55 -6.54
CA ARG A 134 0.14 19.72 -5.74
C ARG A 134 -0.92 20.57 -6.44
N SER A 135 -0.84 20.69 -7.77
CA SER A 135 -1.78 21.46 -8.59
C SER A 135 -3.20 20.89 -8.59
N SER A 136 -3.39 19.63 -8.19
CA SER A 136 -4.72 19.02 -8.06
C SER A 136 -5.40 19.28 -6.73
N VAL A 137 -4.68 19.89 -5.77
CA VAL A 137 -5.21 20.14 -4.43
C VAL A 137 -6.17 21.31 -4.45
N VAL A 138 -7.38 21.09 -3.94
CA VAL A 138 -8.35 22.14 -3.65
C VAL A 138 -8.67 22.10 -2.15
N THR A 139 -8.72 23.27 -1.53
CA THR A 139 -9.02 23.43 -0.10
C THR A 139 -10.20 24.36 0.09
N SER A 140 -11.05 24.06 1.06
CA SER A 140 -12.11 24.93 1.57
C SER A 140 -12.06 24.99 3.10
N ASP A 141 -12.94 25.77 3.71
CA ASP A 141 -13.09 25.84 5.16
C ASP A 141 -13.61 24.54 5.79
N THR A 142 -14.11 23.61 4.97
CA THR A 142 -14.80 22.39 5.41
C THR A 142 -14.15 21.11 4.93
N GLN A 143 -13.24 21.15 3.94
CA GLN A 143 -12.58 19.96 3.40
C GLN A 143 -11.32 20.31 2.62
N TYR A 144 -10.54 19.28 2.31
CA TYR A 144 -9.52 19.33 1.27
C TYR A 144 -9.64 18.10 0.39
N GLU A 145 -9.11 18.21 -0.81
CA GLU A 145 -9.23 17.19 -1.81
C GLU A 145 -8.07 17.25 -2.80
N PHE A 146 -7.79 16.14 -3.45
CA PHE A 146 -6.75 16.03 -4.47
C PHE A 146 -7.02 14.86 -5.40
N PHE A 147 -6.37 14.88 -6.56
CA PHE A 147 -6.52 13.84 -7.56
C PHE A 147 -5.43 12.77 -7.42
N LEU A 148 -5.83 11.51 -7.22
CA LEU A 148 -4.96 10.34 -7.29
C LEU A 148 -4.88 9.85 -8.74
N PRO A 149 -3.70 9.90 -9.39
CA PRO A 149 -3.58 9.56 -10.82
C PRO A 149 -3.80 8.08 -11.14
N SER A 150 -3.53 7.19 -10.20
CA SER A 150 -3.69 5.76 -10.42
C SER A 150 -3.81 5.03 -9.09
N HIS A 151 -4.56 3.94 -9.06
CA HIS A 151 -4.53 2.98 -7.97
C HIS A 151 -4.64 1.56 -8.55
N LYS A 152 -4.31 0.53 -7.75
CA LYS A 152 -4.20 -0.86 -8.25
C LYS A 152 -5.49 -1.43 -8.88
N ALA A 153 -6.66 -0.86 -8.56
CA ALA A 153 -7.95 -1.28 -9.12
C ALA A 153 -8.43 -0.38 -10.27
N ASP A 154 -7.64 0.62 -10.67
CA ASP A 154 -7.93 1.50 -11.79
C ASP A 154 -7.54 0.83 -13.10
N ARG A 155 -8.48 0.14 -13.73
CA ARG A 155 -8.24 -0.56 -15.00
C ARG A 155 -8.05 0.42 -16.17
N TYR A 156 -8.62 1.63 -16.07
CA TYR A 156 -8.67 2.61 -17.16
C TYR A 156 -7.78 3.84 -16.94
N PHE A 157 -7.09 3.92 -15.81
CA PHE A 157 -6.23 5.05 -15.43
C PHE A 157 -6.99 6.39 -15.37
N GLU A 158 -8.28 6.34 -15.00
CA GLU A 158 -9.12 7.53 -14.85
C GLU A 158 -8.77 8.33 -13.59
N GLY A 159 -8.06 7.69 -12.65
CA GLY A 159 -7.73 8.23 -11.35
C GLY A 159 -8.96 8.38 -10.46
N ASN A 160 -8.76 8.95 -9.27
CA ASN A 160 -9.83 9.20 -8.30
C ASN A 160 -9.65 10.53 -7.61
N ARG A 161 -10.75 11.27 -7.41
CA ARG A 161 -10.75 12.44 -6.54
C ARG A 161 -10.93 11.98 -5.09
N VAL A 162 -9.95 12.29 -4.26
CA VAL A 162 -10.00 12.02 -2.83
C VAL A 162 -10.53 13.26 -2.14
N ILE A 163 -11.52 13.10 -1.26
CA ILE A 163 -12.10 14.18 -0.48
C ILE A 163 -12.03 13.80 1.00
N ILE A 164 -11.43 14.67 1.82
CA ILE A 164 -11.37 14.51 3.28
C ILE A 164 -11.99 15.74 3.94
N ARG A 165 -13.01 15.53 4.77
CA ARG A 165 -13.70 16.62 5.48
C ARG A 165 -12.88 17.08 6.70
N LYS A 166 -13.14 18.33 7.10
CA LYS A 166 -12.51 19.01 8.25
C LYS A 166 -12.66 18.22 9.52
N GLN A 167 -13.87 17.86 9.89
CA GLN A 167 -14.13 17.04 11.07
C GLN A 167 -14.29 15.58 10.65
N GLN A 168 -13.46 14.72 11.21
CA GLN A 168 -13.54 13.27 11.05
C GLN A 168 -13.52 12.62 12.43
N PHE A 169 -14.72 12.27 12.91
CA PHE A 169 -14.92 11.79 14.27
C PHE A 169 -14.37 12.81 15.28
N GLN A 170 -13.36 12.43 16.07
CA GLN A 170 -12.71 13.31 17.06
C GLN A 170 -11.53 14.12 16.50
N HIS A 171 -11.15 13.95 15.23
CA HIS A 171 -9.93 14.52 14.66
C HIS A 171 -10.22 15.58 13.58
N ASN A 172 -9.29 16.52 13.42
CA ASN A 172 -9.32 17.54 12.37
C ASN A 172 -8.18 17.37 11.36
N PRO A 173 -8.30 16.45 10.38
CA PRO A 173 -7.27 16.23 9.37
C PRO A 173 -7.03 17.45 8.46
N LEU A 174 -8.02 18.33 8.27
CA LEU A 174 -7.86 19.54 7.46
C LEU A 174 -6.82 20.48 8.08
N ALA A 175 -6.89 20.73 9.39
CA ALA A 175 -5.93 21.60 10.07
C ALA A 175 -4.49 21.07 9.94
N LEU A 176 -4.31 19.75 10.09
CA LEU A 176 -3.01 19.09 9.94
C LEU A 176 -2.49 19.17 8.50
N PHE A 177 -3.37 18.93 7.53
CA PHE A 177 -3.05 19.04 6.11
C PHE A 177 -2.68 20.46 5.71
N LEU A 178 -3.42 21.48 6.15
CA LEU A 178 -3.14 22.89 5.84
C LEU A 178 -1.82 23.36 6.45
N ARG A 179 -1.46 22.91 7.66
CA ARG A 179 -0.14 23.20 8.26
C ARG A 179 0.99 22.63 7.39
N TYR A 180 0.84 21.38 6.95
CA TYR A 180 1.79 20.77 6.01
C TYR A 180 1.84 21.53 4.68
N LEU A 181 0.68 21.82 4.08
CA LEU A 181 0.58 22.47 2.78
C LEU A 181 1.26 23.85 2.79
N LYS A 182 1.02 24.65 3.85
CA LYS A 182 1.70 25.93 4.07
C LYS A 182 3.21 25.76 4.15
N SER A 183 3.70 24.81 4.96
CA SER A 183 5.14 24.54 5.07
C SER A 183 5.75 24.08 3.74
N ARG A 184 5.05 23.20 3.01
CA ARG A 184 5.46 22.67 1.71
C ARG A 184 5.52 23.77 0.64
N ASP A 185 4.53 24.64 0.57
CA ASP A 185 4.48 25.71 -0.43
C ASP A 185 5.50 26.82 -0.14
N THR A 186 5.84 27.05 1.15
CA THR A 186 6.95 27.93 1.51
C THR A 186 8.31 27.38 1.08
N LEU A 187 8.56 26.08 1.28
CA LEU A 187 9.85 25.46 0.95
C LEU A 187 9.99 25.13 -0.54
N PHE A 188 8.89 24.74 -1.20
CA PHE A 188 8.88 24.17 -2.54
C PHE A 188 7.76 24.76 -3.42
N PRO A 189 7.74 26.08 -3.64
CA PRO A 189 6.62 26.77 -4.30
C PRO A 189 6.38 26.28 -5.74
N LEU A 190 7.42 25.85 -6.45
CA LEU A 190 7.36 25.45 -7.86
C LEU A 190 7.40 23.94 -8.09
N CYS A 191 7.54 23.13 -7.03
CA CYS A 191 7.61 21.68 -7.19
C CYS A 191 6.22 21.10 -7.51
N SER A 192 6.16 20.08 -8.37
CA SER A 192 4.89 19.44 -8.76
C SER A 192 4.33 18.45 -7.71
N PRO A 193 5.13 17.60 -7.03
CA PRO A 193 4.58 16.59 -6.13
C PRO A 193 3.87 17.19 -4.91
N LEU A 194 2.75 16.59 -4.51
CA LEU A 194 2.03 16.99 -3.30
C LEU A 194 2.85 16.64 -2.05
N TRP A 195 3.30 15.40 -1.95
CA TRP A 195 4.05 14.88 -0.82
C TRP A 195 5.55 15.09 -1.05
N LEU A 196 6.16 15.98 -0.27
CA LEU A 196 7.56 16.33 -0.35
C LEU A 196 8.15 16.34 1.04
N THR A 197 9.33 15.74 1.18
CA THR A 197 10.16 15.83 2.38
C THR A 197 10.87 17.18 2.43
N SER A 198 11.52 17.47 3.56
CA SER A 198 12.35 18.67 3.76
C SER A 198 13.52 18.78 2.78
N LYS A 199 13.85 17.69 2.07
CA LYS A 199 14.85 17.66 1.00
C LYS A 199 14.28 17.91 -0.40
N GLY A 200 12.97 18.12 -0.53
CA GLY A 200 12.30 18.28 -1.83
C GLY A 200 12.09 16.96 -2.58
N GLU A 201 12.25 15.83 -1.90
CA GLU A 201 12.04 14.49 -2.48
C GLU A 201 10.67 13.93 -2.10
N VAL A 202 10.05 13.15 -2.99
CA VAL A 202 8.85 12.39 -2.66
C VAL A 202 9.20 11.36 -1.58
N PRO A 203 8.44 11.28 -0.46
CA PRO A 203 8.75 10.36 0.61
C PRO A 203 8.72 8.92 0.13
N THR A 204 9.64 8.08 0.62
CA THR A 204 9.60 6.65 0.35
C THR A 204 8.77 5.89 1.37
N ARG A 205 8.46 4.63 1.07
CA ARG A 205 7.85 3.73 2.05
C ARG A 205 8.70 3.66 3.34
N SER A 206 10.03 3.58 3.23
CA SER A 206 10.90 3.52 4.41
C SER A 206 10.92 4.82 5.20
N PHE A 207 10.77 5.99 4.56
CA PHE A 207 10.57 7.26 5.26
C PHE A 207 9.36 7.19 6.21
N PHE A 208 8.20 6.82 5.66
CA PHE A 208 6.96 6.74 6.44
C PHE A 208 7.05 5.68 7.54
N MET A 209 7.55 4.49 7.19
CA MET A 209 7.66 3.38 8.13
C MET A 209 8.61 3.68 9.29
N ARG A 210 9.70 4.42 9.06
CA ARG A 210 10.64 4.81 10.14
C ARG A 210 9.97 5.69 11.17
N ARG A 211 9.12 6.64 10.72
CA ARG A 211 8.35 7.51 11.61
C ARG A 211 7.21 6.76 12.29
N LEU A 212 6.51 5.88 11.59
CA LEU A 212 5.48 5.05 12.22
C LEU A 212 6.04 4.15 13.34
N ARG A 213 7.29 3.71 13.20
CA ARG A 213 8.00 2.85 14.17
C ARG A 213 8.41 3.56 15.45
N THR A 214 8.43 4.89 15.49
CA THR A 214 8.68 5.62 16.74
C THR A 214 7.48 5.55 17.68
N TYR A 215 6.27 5.34 17.13
CA TYR A 215 5.02 5.25 17.90
C TYR A 215 4.56 3.82 18.13
N PHE A 216 4.80 2.91 17.18
CA PHE A 216 4.21 1.57 17.22
C PHE A 216 5.19 0.45 16.91
N ASP A 217 4.93 -0.69 17.57
CA ASP A 217 5.62 -1.95 17.36
C ASP A 217 5.47 -2.50 15.93
N ARG A 218 6.16 -3.61 15.64
CA ARG A 218 6.12 -4.25 14.32
C ARG A 218 4.73 -4.78 13.93
N GLY A 219 3.76 -4.81 14.83
CA GLY A 219 2.36 -5.16 14.58
C GLY A 219 1.66 -4.16 13.66
N VAL A 220 2.08 -2.88 13.65
CA VAL A 220 1.52 -1.85 12.77
C VAL A 220 2.39 -1.66 11.52
N GLY A 221 1.80 -1.28 10.38
CA GLY A 221 2.54 -0.95 9.16
C GLY A 221 1.72 -0.13 8.15
N GLY A 222 2.25 0.05 6.94
CA GLY A 222 1.59 0.89 5.92
C GLY A 222 0.17 0.44 5.52
N GLN A 223 -0.17 -0.85 5.68
CA GLN A 223 -1.52 -1.35 5.43
C GLN A 223 -2.49 -1.07 6.60
N SER A 224 -1.96 -0.76 7.79
CA SER A 224 -2.75 -0.51 8.99
C SER A 224 -3.58 0.76 8.90
N MET A 225 -3.18 1.75 8.08
CA MET A 225 -3.95 2.98 7.85
C MET A 225 -5.28 2.67 7.17
N ARG A 226 -5.23 2.06 5.98
CA ARG A 226 -6.44 1.67 5.24
C ARG A 226 -7.31 0.72 6.06
N ALA A 227 -6.72 -0.32 6.65
CA ALA A 227 -7.46 -1.26 7.49
C ALA A 227 -8.13 -0.55 8.68
N GLY A 228 -7.41 0.38 9.32
CA GLY A 228 -7.92 1.20 10.42
C GLY A 228 -9.08 2.09 10.05
N GLY A 229 -8.95 2.84 8.94
CA GLY A 229 -10.03 3.68 8.43
C GLY A 229 -11.28 2.87 8.07
N THR A 230 -11.10 1.71 7.41
CA THR A 230 -12.21 0.79 7.06
C THR A 230 -12.92 0.31 8.33
N THR A 231 -12.17 -0.14 9.34
CA THR A 231 -12.74 -0.59 10.61
C THR A 231 -13.45 0.55 11.34
N SER A 232 -12.85 1.74 11.38
CA SER A 232 -13.44 2.91 12.03
C SER A 232 -14.76 3.33 11.37
N LEU A 233 -14.84 3.33 10.04
CA LEU A 233 -16.11 3.60 9.34
C LEU A 233 -17.18 2.56 9.66
N ALA A 234 -16.81 1.28 9.69
CA ALA A 234 -17.74 0.20 10.05
C ALA A 234 -18.24 0.32 11.51
N GLU A 235 -17.35 0.65 12.45
CA GLU A 235 -17.69 0.89 13.87
C GLU A 235 -18.65 2.07 14.05
N HIS A 236 -18.61 3.06 13.16
CA HIS A 236 -19.53 4.20 13.15
C HIS A 236 -20.78 3.97 12.28
N GLY A 237 -21.05 2.72 11.88
CA GLY A 237 -22.28 2.35 11.20
C GLY A 237 -22.34 2.70 9.71
N ILE A 238 -21.21 3.03 9.08
CA ILE A 238 -21.19 3.30 7.63
C ILE A 238 -21.42 1.98 6.86
N PRO A 239 -22.38 1.93 5.91
CA PRO A 239 -22.65 0.73 5.14
C PRO A 239 -21.42 0.21 4.37
N PRO A 240 -21.20 -1.11 4.32
CA PRO A 240 -20.08 -1.70 3.56
C PRO A 240 -20.04 -1.31 2.08
N SER A 241 -21.19 -1.02 1.47
CA SER A 241 -21.30 -0.56 0.09
C SER A 241 -20.63 0.79 -0.16
N ILE A 242 -20.49 1.62 0.87
CA ILE A 242 -19.84 2.94 0.80
C ILE A 242 -18.33 2.84 1.11
N ILE A 243 -17.91 1.79 1.82
CA ILE A 243 -16.51 1.61 2.26
C ILE A 243 -15.64 0.94 1.17
N GLN A 244 -16.26 0.17 0.27
CA GLN A 244 -15.56 -0.71 -0.69
C GLN A 244 -14.82 0.03 -1.81
#